data_AF-A0A3M7LFH1-F1
#
_entry.id   AF-A0A3M7LFH1-F1
#
_cell.length_a   1.000
_cell.length_b   1.000
_cell.length_c   1.000
_cell.angle_alpha   90.00
_cell.angle_beta   90.00
_cell.angle_gamma   90.00
#
_symmetry.space_group_name_H-M   'P 1'
#
loop_
_entity.id
_entity.type
_entity.pdbx_description
1 polymer ?
#
loop_
_entity_poly.entity_id
_entity_poly.type
_entity_poly.pdbx_seq_one_letter_code
_entity_poly.pdbx_strand_id
1 'polypeptide(L)'
;MTASLFAQQTDTLNISTPINADFPDYEFLKTKMKLDDVFVQADTAPEYPGGKSAFQRNFAEKMDIISIKDNKINTRVYFIIEKNGYVRYVSALGDDKKHAQAAELAIRRMFVRWKPAMINNQPVRFLYTFPLSLKKY
;
A
#
# COMPACT_ATOMS: atom_id res chain seq x y z
N MET A 1 -6.08 56.25 -6.08
CA MET A 1 -7.13 55.28 -6.43
C MET A 1 -6.41 54.07 -6.99
N THR A 2 -6.09 53.08 -6.15
CA THR A 2 -6.88 51.86 -5.83
C THR A 2 -6.27 50.63 -6.51
N ALA A 3 -5.75 49.76 -5.66
CA ALA A 3 -5.33 48.38 -5.76
C ALA A 3 -5.75 47.55 -7.00
N SER A 4 -4.86 46.65 -7.45
CA SER A 4 -4.99 45.25 -7.04
C SER A 4 -3.76 44.41 -7.39
N LEU A 5 -3.40 43.58 -6.40
CA LEU A 5 -2.33 42.61 -6.42
C LEU A 5 -2.59 41.52 -7.45
N PHE A 6 -1.57 41.18 -8.23
CA PHE A 6 -1.49 39.89 -8.90
C PHE A 6 -1.20 38.81 -7.85
N ALA A 7 -2.26 38.16 -7.38
CA ALA A 7 -2.16 36.85 -6.74
C ALA A 7 -2.90 35.85 -7.64
N GLN A 8 -2.16 35.09 -8.43
CA GLN A 8 -2.64 33.81 -8.94
C GLN A 8 -1.64 32.73 -8.50
N GLN A 9 -2.00 32.20 -7.34
CA GLN A 9 -1.91 30.80 -6.91
C GLN A 9 -0.75 30.00 -7.53
N THR A 10 0.27 29.75 -6.73
CA THR A 10 1.15 28.60 -6.91
C THR A 10 0.29 27.33 -6.93
N ASP A 11 0.21 26.68 -8.08
CA ASP A 11 -0.24 25.29 -8.23
C ASP A 11 0.66 24.39 -7.38
N THR A 12 0.30 24.20 -6.11
CA THR A 12 0.81 23.10 -5.32
C THR A 12 0.17 21.85 -5.90
N LEU A 13 0.97 21.02 -6.56
CA LEU A 13 0.62 19.65 -6.93
C LEU A 13 0.05 18.94 -5.68
N ASN A 14 -1.27 18.90 -5.54
CA ASN A 14 -1.91 18.09 -4.51
C ASN A 14 -1.86 16.65 -4.99
N ILE A 15 -0.80 15.95 -4.61
CA ILE A 15 -0.46 14.58 -5.02
C ILE A 15 -1.30 13.54 -4.25
N SER A 16 -2.33 13.98 -3.52
CA SER A 16 -3.12 13.12 -2.64
C SER A 16 -4.41 12.67 -3.32
N THR A 17 -4.49 11.38 -3.58
CA THR A 17 -5.68 10.75 -4.18
C THR A 17 -6.30 9.78 -3.16
N PRO A 18 -7.52 10.04 -2.67
CA PRO A 18 -8.25 9.05 -1.88
C PRO A 18 -8.61 7.85 -2.77
N ILE A 19 -8.70 6.66 -2.18
CA ILE A 19 -9.13 5.48 -2.92
C ILE A 19 -10.57 5.64 -3.44
N ASN A 20 -10.79 5.29 -4.69
CA ASN A 20 -12.09 5.35 -5.35
C ASN A 20 -12.32 4.11 -6.24
N ALA A 21 -13.48 4.05 -6.89
CA ALA A 21 -13.88 2.92 -7.74
C ALA A 21 -12.98 2.69 -8.96
N ASP A 22 -12.17 3.68 -9.35
CA ASP A 22 -11.23 3.57 -10.47
C ASP A 22 -9.94 2.85 -10.06
N PHE A 23 -9.71 2.63 -8.76
CA PHE A 23 -8.54 1.90 -8.27
C PHE A 23 -8.63 0.41 -8.63
N PRO A 24 -7.53 -0.23 -9.10
CA PRO A 24 -7.52 -1.66 -9.39
C PRO A 24 -7.96 -2.50 -8.21
N ASP A 25 -8.79 -3.52 -8.49
CA ASP A 25 -9.33 -4.43 -7.47
C ASP A 25 -10.19 -3.75 -6.38
N TYR A 26 -10.69 -2.52 -6.60
CA TYR A 26 -11.48 -1.77 -5.61
C TYR A 26 -12.66 -2.58 -5.03
N GLU A 27 -13.45 -3.24 -5.87
CA GLU A 27 -14.59 -4.06 -5.43
C GLU A 27 -14.16 -5.20 -4.50
N PHE A 28 -13.03 -5.83 -4.79
CA PHE A 28 -12.44 -6.85 -3.92
C PHE A 28 -12.03 -6.23 -2.58
N LEU A 29 -11.31 -5.10 -2.61
CA LEU A 29 -10.80 -4.43 -1.41
C LEU A 29 -11.92 -3.90 -0.51
N LYS A 30 -12.98 -3.34 -1.08
CA LYS A 30 -14.16 -2.85 -0.35
C LYS A 30 -14.84 -3.96 0.45
N THR A 31 -14.78 -5.21 -0.01
CA THR A 31 -15.34 -6.35 0.73
C THR A 31 -14.45 -6.87 1.87
N LYS A 32 -13.16 -6.51 1.87
CA LYS A 32 -12.15 -7.04 2.80
C LYS A 32 -11.62 -6.02 3.80
N MET A 33 -11.74 -4.73 3.51
CA MET A 33 -11.05 -3.66 4.23
C MET A 33 -11.98 -2.47 4.50
N LYS A 34 -11.69 -1.72 5.56
CA LYS A 34 -12.34 -0.43 5.83
C LYS A 34 -11.59 0.68 5.11
N LEU A 35 -12.13 1.10 3.96
CA LEU A 35 -11.51 2.04 3.03
C LEU A 35 -11.79 3.52 3.34
N ASP A 36 -12.46 3.83 4.45
CA ASP A 36 -12.76 5.20 4.86
C ASP A 36 -11.48 6.00 5.13
N ASP A 37 -11.35 7.19 4.55
CA ASP A 37 -10.17 8.05 4.66
C ASP A 37 -8.83 7.37 4.29
N VAL A 38 -8.87 6.43 3.33
CA VAL A 38 -7.68 5.73 2.84
C VAL A 38 -7.19 6.39 1.55
N PHE A 39 -5.89 6.64 1.50
CA PHE A 39 -5.21 7.25 0.36
C PHE A 39 -4.32 6.23 -0.35
N VAL A 40 -4.19 6.39 -1.66
CA VAL A 40 -3.30 5.56 -2.52
C VAL A 40 -2.07 6.35 -2.99
N GLN A 41 -2.08 7.66 -2.78
CA GLN A 41 -1.01 8.58 -3.13
C GLN A 41 -0.92 9.67 -2.04
N ALA A 42 0.30 10.07 -1.68
CA ALA A 42 0.59 10.97 -0.58
C ALA A 42 1.88 11.76 -0.86
N ASP A 43 2.07 12.89 -0.18
CA ASP A 43 3.26 13.74 -0.32
C ASP A 43 4.52 13.00 0.14
N THR A 44 4.39 12.29 1.26
CA THR A 44 5.42 11.37 1.77
C THR A 44 4.85 9.96 1.82
N ALA A 45 5.45 9.04 1.08
CA ALA A 45 5.11 7.63 1.11
C ALA A 45 5.45 6.99 2.46
N PRO A 46 4.73 5.94 2.88
CA PRO A 46 5.06 5.24 4.11
C PRO A 46 6.37 4.45 3.95
N GLU A 47 7.12 4.31 5.05
CA GLU A 47 8.46 3.70 5.02
C GLU A 47 8.59 2.59 6.06
N TYR A 48 9.02 1.40 5.62
CA TYR A 48 9.37 0.30 6.50
C TYR A 48 10.71 0.57 7.22
N PRO A 49 10.89 0.19 8.49
CA PRO A 49 12.16 0.34 9.19
C PRO A 49 13.31 -0.38 8.47
N GLY A 50 14.36 0.35 8.09
CA GLY A 50 15.45 -0.17 7.27
C GLY A 50 15.16 -0.20 5.76
N GLY A 51 14.06 0.44 5.35
CA GLY A 51 13.70 0.67 3.95
C GLY A 51 13.12 -0.55 3.22
N LYS A 52 12.90 -0.37 1.92
CA LYS A 52 12.26 -1.36 1.04
C LYS A 52 12.98 -2.71 1.02
N SER A 53 14.31 -2.72 1.01
CA SER A 53 15.10 -3.96 0.98
C SER A 53 14.93 -4.78 2.26
N ALA A 54 14.86 -4.12 3.42
CA ALA A 54 14.58 -4.78 4.69
C ALA A 54 13.16 -5.36 4.73
N PHE A 55 12.18 -4.63 4.19
CA PHE A 55 10.82 -5.13 4.03
C PHE A 55 10.78 -6.40 3.17
N GLN A 56 11.38 -6.36 1.97
CA GLN A 56 11.40 -7.50 1.05
C GLN A 56 12.07 -8.74 1.66
N ARG A 57 13.20 -8.56 2.36
CA ARG A 57 13.89 -9.65 3.04
C ARG A 57 13.03 -10.25 4.14
N ASN A 58 12.48 -9.43 5.04
CA ASN A 58 11.67 -9.93 6.15
C ASN A 58 10.37 -10.59 5.66
N PHE A 59 9.77 -10.05 4.60
CA PHE A 59 8.64 -10.69 3.93
C PHE A 59 9.01 -12.08 3.40
N ALA A 60 10.13 -12.19 2.66
CA ALA A 60 10.59 -13.47 2.10
C ALA A 60 10.88 -14.51 3.19
N GLU A 61 11.46 -14.10 4.33
CA GLU A 61 11.70 -14.99 5.48
C GLU A 61 10.42 -15.51 6.15
N LYS A 62 9.30 -14.81 5.99
CA LYS A 62 8.00 -15.17 6.60
C LYS A 62 7.04 -15.80 5.60
N MET A 63 7.41 -15.80 4.33
CA MET A 63 6.67 -16.39 3.24
C MET A 63 6.94 -17.89 3.19
N ASP A 64 5.87 -18.68 3.32
CA ASP A 64 5.98 -20.14 3.21
C ASP A 64 6.25 -20.50 1.74
N ILE A 65 7.21 -21.41 1.50
CA ILE A 65 7.52 -21.88 0.14
C ILE A 65 6.34 -22.73 -0.34
N ILE A 66 5.66 -22.25 -1.38
CA ILE A 66 4.52 -22.95 -1.99
C ILE A 66 4.90 -23.31 -3.41
N SER A 67 4.74 -24.58 -3.78
CA SER A 67 4.91 -25.01 -5.17
C SER A 67 3.79 -24.41 -6.02
N ILE A 68 4.17 -23.55 -6.96
CA ILE A 68 3.23 -22.86 -7.86
C ILE A 68 3.12 -23.70 -9.13
N LYS A 69 1.89 -24.10 -9.49
CA LYS A 69 1.65 -25.04 -10.59
C LYS A 69 2.14 -24.54 -11.94
N ASP A 70 2.02 -23.23 -12.20
CA ASP A 70 2.15 -22.68 -13.57
C ASP A 70 3.32 -21.69 -13.75
N ASN A 71 4.28 -21.63 -12.82
CA ASN A 71 5.42 -20.68 -12.82
C ASN A 71 5.04 -19.18 -12.97
N LYS A 72 3.75 -18.84 -12.96
CA LYS A 72 3.24 -17.47 -13.01
C LYS A 72 2.82 -17.06 -11.62
N ILE A 73 3.67 -16.28 -10.96
CA ILE A 73 3.28 -15.58 -9.75
C ILE A 73 2.66 -14.26 -10.16
N ASN A 74 1.35 -14.14 -10.01
CA ASN A 74 0.62 -12.90 -10.18
C ASN A 74 -0.21 -12.67 -8.92
N THR A 75 0.47 -12.37 -7.81
CA THR A 75 -0.17 -12.06 -6.55
C THR A 75 0.11 -10.60 -6.19
N ARG A 76 -0.93 -9.85 -5.84
CA ARG A 76 -0.85 -8.51 -5.26
C ARG A 76 -1.28 -8.59 -3.81
N VAL A 77 -0.44 -8.09 -2.92
CA VAL A 77 -0.76 -7.98 -1.51
C VAL A 77 -1.12 -6.54 -1.20
N TYR A 78 -2.23 -6.36 -0.52
CA TYR A 78 -2.80 -5.10 -0.12
C TYR A 78 -2.84 -5.02 1.39
N PHE A 79 -2.42 -3.90 1.96
CA PHE A 79 -2.55 -3.64 3.38
C PHE A 79 -2.59 -2.16 3.69
N ILE A 80 -3.32 -1.80 4.75
CA ILE A 80 -3.44 -0.41 5.20
C ILE A 80 -2.40 -0.14 6.26
N ILE A 81 -1.58 0.88 6.04
CA ILE A 81 -0.70 1.45 7.05
C ILE A 81 -1.49 2.56 7.73
N GLU A 82 -1.82 2.35 9.00
CA GLU A 82 -2.58 3.31 9.79
C GLU A 82 -1.74 4.53 10.17
N LYS A 83 -2.38 5.61 10.63
CA LYS A 83 -1.74 6.87 11.04
C LYS A 83 -0.66 6.69 12.12
N ASN A 84 -0.77 5.63 12.91
CA ASN A 84 0.20 5.26 13.95
C ASN A 84 1.38 4.41 13.44
N GLY A 85 1.37 4.04 12.15
CA GLY A 85 2.41 3.23 11.51
C GLY A 85 2.18 1.72 11.60
N TYR A 86 1.11 1.24 12.24
CA TYR A 86 0.82 -0.19 12.28
C TYR A 86 0.03 -0.63 11.04
N VAL A 87 0.32 -1.84 10.60
CA VAL A 87 -0.40 -2.49 9.50
C VAL A 87 -1.73 -3.04 9.99
N ARG A 88 -2.81 -2.76 9.24
CA ARG A 88 -4.16 -3.31 9.41
C ARG A 88 -4.72 -3.72 8.05
N TYR A 89 -5.81 -4.50 8.08
CA TYR A 89 -6.56 -4.90 6.88
C TYR A 89 -5.67 -5.47 5.77
N VAL A 90 -5.06 -6.62 6.02
CA VAL A 90 -4.23 -7.30 5.02
C VAL A 90 -5.12 -8.20 4.18
N SER A 91 -4.98 -8.11 2.86
CA SER A 91 -5.59 -9.06 1.92
C SER A 91 -4.71 -9.26 0.70
N ALA A 92 -4.69 -10.47 0.14
CA ALA A 92 -3.96 -10.77 -1.07
C ALA A 92 -4.90 -11.27 -2.16
N LEU A 93 -4.62 -10.87 -3.40
CA LEU A 93 -5.34 -11.28 -4.60
C LEU A 93 -4.35 -11.89 -5.59
N GLY A 94 -4.65 -13.08 -6.11
CA GLY A 94 -3.85 -13.72 -7.15
C GLY A 94 -4.47 -15.04 -7.61
N ASP A 95 -3.91 -15.58 -8.70
CA ASP A 95 -4.45 -16.77 -9.37
C ASP A 95 -4.36 -18.03 -8.48
N ASP A 96 -3.26 -18.19 -7.74
CA ASP A 96 -3.08 -19.25 -6.75
C ASP A 96 -3.53 -18.78 -5.36
N LYS A 97 -4.64 -19.34 -4.88
CA LYS A 97 -5.22 -19.01 -3.57
C LYS A 97 -4.31 -19.36 -2.39
N LYS A 98 -3.56 -20.46 -2.48
CA LYS A 98 -2.65 -20.87 -1.39
C LYS A 98 -1.49 -19.88 -1.31
N HIS A 99 -0.93 -19.49 -2.45
CA HIS A 99 0.11 -18.48 -2.53
C HIS A 99 -0.37 -17.12 -1.99
N ALA A 100 -1.56 -16.67 -2.40
CA ALA A 100 -2.16 -15.44 -1.87
C ALA A 100 -2.36 -15.51 -0.34
N GLN A 101 -2.89 -16.62 0.18
CA GLN A 101 -3.11 -16.80 1.61
C GLN A 101 -1.79 -16.77 2.40
N ALA A 102 -0.73 -17.42 1.91
CA ALA A 102 0.57 -17.37 2.57
C ALA A 102 1.19 -15.98 2.54
N ALA A 103 1.01 -15.24 1.44
CA ALA A 103 1.47 -13.86 1.34
C ALA A 103 0.76 -12.94 2.34
N GLU A 104 -0.55 -13.12 2.52
CA GLU A 104 -1.33 -12.41 3.53
C GLU A 104 -0.80 -12.74 4.94
N LEU A 105 -0.55 -14.02 5.22
CA LEU A 105 -0.05 -14.47 6.52
C LEU A 105 1.37 -13.96 6.80
N ALA A 106 2.24 -13.89 5.79
CA ALA A 106 3.58 -13.35 5.92
C ALA A 106 3.56 -11.89 6.38
N ILE A 107 2.72 -11.03 5.79
CA ILE A 107 2.55 -9.64 6.24
C ILE A 107 1.96 -9.60 7.66
N ARG A 108 0.98 -10.44 7.98
CA ARG A 108 0.38 -10.48 9.33
C ARG A 108 1.38 -10.91 10.42
N ARG A 109 2.38 -11.72 10.09
CA ARG A 109 3.47 -12.13 10.99
C ARG A 109 4.48 -11.00 11.23
N MET A 110 4.48 -9.95 10.42
CA MET A 110 5.39 -8.80 10.55
C MET A 110 4.80 -7.73 11.48
N PHE A 111 5.04 -7.88 12.78
CA PHE A 111 4.65 -6.88 13.79
C PHE A 111 5.67 -5.75 13.88
N VAL A 112 5.76 -4.94 12.82
CA VAL A 112 6.72 -3.83 12.71
C VAL A 112 5.98 -2.52 12.46
N ARG A 113 6.41 -1.46 13.15
CA ARG A 113 5.86 -0.11 12.99
C ARG A 113 6.54 0.61 11.83
N TRP A 114 5.77 1.02 10.84
CA TRP A 114 6.21 1.83 9.70
C TRP A 114 6.21 3.31 10.07
N LYS A 115 6.98 4.12 9.33
CA LYS A 115 6.68 5.55 9.23
C LYS A 115 5.40 5.69 8.41
N PRO A 116 4.37 6.41 8.91
CA PRO A 116 3.11 6.57 8.19
C PRO A 116 3.31 7.42 6.94
N ALA A 117 2.35 7.33 6.02
CA ALA A 117 2.28 8.27 4.91
C ALA A 117 1.83 9.65 5.43
N MET A 118 2.31 10.71 4.79
CA MET A 118 1.99 12.09 5.17
C MET A 118 1.34 12.84 4.01
N ILE A 119 0.26 13.55 4.30
CA ILE A 119 -0.36 14.55 3.40
C ILE A 119 -0.44 15.85 4.19
N ASN A 120 0.06 16.95 3.64
CA ASN A 120 0.13 18.26 4.32
C ASN A 120 0.73 18.17 5.73
N ASN A 121 1.80 17.37 5.87
CA ASN A 121 2.47 17.10 7.15
C ASN A 121 1.59 16.46 8.24
N GLN A 122 0.46 15.85 7.86
CA GLN A 122 -0.41 15.06 8.74
C GLN A 122 -0.37 13.57 8.36
N PRO A 123 -0.32 12.65 9.35
CA PRO A 123 -0.33 11.23 9.08
C PRO A 123 -1.71 10.77 8.59
N VAL A 124 -1.73 9.97 7.52
CA VAL A 124 -2.95 9.46 6.88
C VAL A 124 -2.98 7.94 6.82
N ARG A 125 -4.16 7.36 6.61
CA ARG A 125 -4.29 5.92 6.34
C ARG A 125 -3.91 5.70 4.89
N PHE A 126 -2.97 4.79 4.64
CA PHE A 126 -2.43 4.58 3.30
C PHE A 126 -2.58 3.14 2.86
N LEU A 127 -3.17 2.90 1.68
CA LEU A 127 -3.21 1.58 1.08
C LEU A 127 -1.89 1.29 0.37
N TYR A 128 -1.09 0.39 0.93
CA TYR A 128 0.13 -0.09 0.32
C TYR A 128 -0.15 -1.30 -0.58
N THR A 129 0.39 -1.28 -1.80
CA THR A 129 0.30 -2.39 -2.75
C THR A 129 1.69 -2.99 -2.95
N PHE A 130 1.83 -4.28 -2.66
CA PHE A 130 3.06 -5.03 -2.88
C PHE A 130 2.86 -6.13 -3.94
N PRO A 131 3.32 -5.91 -5.18
CA PRO A 131 3.22 -6.93 -6.23
C PRO A 131 4.30 -8.01 -6.03
N LEU A 132 3.87 -9.26 -5.95
CA LEU A 132 4.71 -10.47 -5.91
C LEU A 132 4.92 -11.07 -7.30
N SER A 133 4.99 -10.24 -8.33
CA SER A 133 5.22 -10.72 -9.69
C SER A 133 6.67 -11.12 -9.90
N LEU A 134 6.92 -12.33 -10.44
CA LEU A 134 8.18 -12.57 -11.14
C LEU A 134 8.17 -11.72 -12.41
N LYS A 135 8.91 -10.60 -12.39
CA LYS A 135 9.21 -9.91 -13.64
C LYS A 135 10.20 -10.79 -14.40
N LYS A 136 9.70 -11.49 -15.42
CA LYS A 136 10.56 -12.13 -16.43
C LYS A 136 11.20 -10.99 -17.21
N TYR A 137 12.49 -10.76 -17.01
CA TYR A 137 13.31 -9.94 -17.91
C TYR A 137 13.70 -10.78 -19.12
#